data_AF-A0A2M8EUR7-F1
#
_entry.id   AF-A0A2M8EUR7-F1
#
_cell.length_a   1.000
_cell.length_b   1.000
_cell.length_c   1.000
_cell.angle_alpha   90.00
_cell.angle_beta   90.00
_cell.angle_gamma   90.00
#
_symmetry.space_group_name_H-M   'P 1'
#
loop_
_entity.id
_entity.type
_entity.pdbx_description
1 polymer ?
#
loop_
_entity_poly.entity_id
_entity_poly.type
_entity_poly.pdbx_seq_one_letter_code
_entity_poly.pdbx_strand_id
1 'polypeptide(L)'
;YKVQINGEIRSNEILILSQSYHSGWLAFNLDTKRIIKDHFVVNNWSNGWILLANTQPLLPNTYILFFWPQYLQYLGFGFYLIILLFWLRAKSRK
;
A
#
# COMPACT_ATOMS: atom_id res chain seq x y z
N TYR A 1 1.43 -6.22 -1.12
CA TYR A 1 2.68 -6.98 -1.19
C TYR A 1 3.37 -6.98 0.17
N LYS A 2 3.94 -8.11 0.59
CA LYS A 2 4.75 -8.20 1.82
C LYS A 2 6.20 -8.38 1.41
N VAL A 3 7.08 -7.58 1.99
CA VAL A 3 8.53 -7.62 1.76
C VAL A 3 9.22 -7.82 3.11
N GLN A 4 10.15 -8.78 3.18
CA GLN A 4 10.95 -9.02 4.37
C GLN A 4 12.41 -8.90 4.00
N ILE A 5 13.13 -8.05 4.73
CA ILE A 5 14.56 -7.83 4.56
C ILE A 5 15.26 -8.42 5.77
N ASN A 6 16.14 -9.38 5.51
CA ASN A 6 16.99 -9.99 6.53
C ASN A 6 18.35 -9.28 6.53
N GLY A 7 18.75 -8.75 7.68
CA GLY A 7 20.05 -8.08 7.86
C GLY A 7 19.95 -6.57 8.04
N GLU A 8 21.11 -5.91 7.93
CA GLU A 8 21.23 -4.47 8.07
C GLU A 8 20.69 -3.74 6.85
N ILE A 9 19.83 -2.76 7.11
CA ILE A 9 19.40 -1.76 6.14
C ILE A 9 20.30 -0.55 6.36
N ARG A 10 21.08 -0.20 5.34
CA ARG A 10 21.87 1.03 5.37
C ARG A 10 20.98 2.23 5.07
N SER A 11 21.39 3.40 5.52
CA SER A 11 20.73 4.65 5.11
C SER A 11 20.79 4.79 3.59
N ASN A 12 19.69 5.25 3.00
CA ASN A 12 19.52 5.45 1.55
C ASN A 12 19.36 4.18 0.71
N GLU A 13 19.14 3.02 1.30
CA GLU A 13 18.63 1.87 0.54
C GLU A 13 17.23 2.17 -0.01
N ILE A 14 16.95 1.69 -1.22
CA ILE A 14 15.69 1.99 -1.91
C ILE A 14 14.87 0.72 -2.03
N LEU A 15 13.66 0.75 -1.48
CA LEU A 15 12.64 -0.25 -1.75
C LEU A 15 11.95 0.10 -3.07
N ILE A 16 12.05 -0.78 -4.07
CA ILE A 16 11.43 -0.59 -5.38
C ILE A 16 10.24 -1.54 -5.53
N LEU A 17 9.12 -1.01 -6.01
CA LEU A 17 7.97 -1.78 -6.46
C LEU A 17 7.79 -1.58 -7.97
N SER A 18 8.00 -2.65 -8.73
CA SER A 18 7.86 -2.75 -10.18
C SER A 18 6.40 -2.71 -10.66
N GLN A 19 5.67 -1.68 -10.23
CA GLN A 19 4.32 -1.32 -10.65
C GLN A 19 4.34 0.13 -11.12
N SER A 20 3.42 0.50 -12.01
CA SER A 20 3.30 1.89 -12.47
C SER A 20 3.22 2.85 -11.30
N TYR A 21 3.99 3.94 -11.35
CA TYR A 21 4.03 4.94 -10.29
C TYR A 21 2.65 5.54 -10.06
N HIS A 22 2.25 5.62 -8.79
CA HIS A 22 1.05 6.34 -8.37
C HIS A 22 1.17 6.74 -6.90
N SER A 23 0.81 7.98 -6.56
CA SER A 23 0.84 8.53 -5.18
C SER A 23 -0.08 7.82 -4.16
N GLY A 24 -0.83 6.83 -4.63
CA GLY A 24 -1.72 5.99 -3.83
C GLY A 24 -1.06 4.73 -3.29
N TRP A 25 0.18 4.45 -3.69
CA TRP A 25 0.98 3.40 -3.09
C TRP A 25 1.53 3.87 -1.75
N LEU A 26 1.37 3.03 -0.73
CA LEU A 26 1.90 3.27 0.61
C LEU A 26 2.81 2.12 1.02
N ALA A 27 3.93 2.45 1.65
CA ALA A 27 4.83 1.50 2.29
C ALA A 27 4.73 1.64 3.82
N PHE A 28 4.32 0.58 4.49
CA PHE A 28 4.17 0.52 5.95
C PHE A 28 5.19 -0.44 6.53
N ASN A 29 6.06 0.05 7.42
CA ASN A 29 6.99 -0.77 8.18
C ASN A 29 6.26 -1.31 9.43
N LEU A 30 6.17 -2.64 9.56
CA LEU A 30 5.47 -3.29 10.66
C LEU A 30 6.20 -3.17 12.00
N ASP A 31 7.52 -3.13 11.98
CA ASP A 31 8.36 -3.14 13.17
C ASP A 31 8.29 -1.79 13.89
N THR A 32 8.38 -0.71 13.12
CA THR A 32 8.26 0.67 13.61
C THR A 32 6.82 1.18 13.64
N LYS A 33 5.88 0.46 13.01
CA LYS A 33 4.47 0.83 12.84
C LYS A 33 4.29 2.20 12.17
N ARG A 34 5.14 2.52 11.19
CA ARG A 34 5.17 3.81 10.50
C ARG A 34 5.05 3.66 8.99
N ILE A 35 4.40 4.64 8.37
CA ILE A 35 4.40 4.81 6.92
C ILE A 35 5.69 5.50 6.51
N ILE A 36 6.35 4.99 5.47
CA ILE A 36 7.50 5.64 4.85
C ILE A 36 6.97 6.76 3.96
N LYS A 37 7.34 8.01 4.28
CA LYS A 37 6.83 9.20 3.59
C LYS A 37 7.55 9.51 2.29
N ASP A 38 8.81 9.11 2.18
CA ASP A 38 9.67 9.45 1.04
C ASP A 38 9.38 8.52 -0.15
N HIS A 39 8.24 8.76 -0.82
CA HIS A 39 7.78 8.04 -2.01
C HIS A 39 8.13 8.81 -3.28
N PHE A 40 8.79 8.17 -4.24
CA PHE A 40 9.26 8.82 -5.46
C PHE A 40 9.23 7.88 -6.68
N VAL A 41 9.43 8.46 -7.86
CA VAL A 41 9.47 7.74 -9.14
C VAL A 41 10.87 7.18 -9.36
N VAL A 42 10.98 5.89 -9.64
CA VAL A 42 12.24 5.23 -10.01
C VAL A 42 12.22 4.93 -11.51
N ASN A 43 13.32 5.25 -12.19
CA ASN A 43 13.49 5.02 -13.64
C ASN A 43 12.31 5.50 -14.49
N ASN A 44 11.66 6.59 -14.08
CA ASN A 44 10.54 7.20 -14.78
C ASN A 44 9.24 6.37 -14.86
N TRP A 45 9.12 5.23 -14.16
CA TRP A 45 7.91 4.40 -14.25
C TRP A 45 7.50 3.67 -12.97
N SER A 46 8.42 3.37 -12.05
CA SER A 46 8.13 2.51 -10.89
C SER A 46 8.06 3.28 -9.57
N ASN A 47 7.52 2.64 -8.54
CA ASN A 47 7.43 3.22 -7.20
C ASN A 47 8.71 2.95 -6.41
N GLY A 48 9.20 3.95 -5.68
CA GLY A 48 10.37 3.82 -4.81
C GLY A 48 10.14 4.46 -3.44
N TRP A 49 10.76 3.89 -2.41
CA TRP A 49 10.81 4.45 -1.06
C TRP A 49 12.23 4.42 -0.50
N ILE A 50 12.66 5.51 0.14
CA ILE A 50 13.94 5.54 0.86
C ILE A 50 13.75 4.85 2.22
N LEU A 51 14.55 3.82 2.47
CA LEU A 51 14.57 3.12 3.73
C LEU A 51 15.48 3.85 4.73
N LEU A 52 14.98 3.98 5.96
CA LEU A 52 15.77 4.47 7.08
C LEU A 52 16.63 3.33 7.62
N ALA A 53 17.85 3.66 8.05
CA ALA A 53 18.73 2.68 8.67
C ALA A 53 18.07 2.03 9.89
N ASN A 54 18.18 0.72 10.01
CA ASN A 54 17.73 0.01 11.21
C ASN A 54 18.85 -0.02 12.24
N THR A 55 18.51 0.26 13.50
CA THR A 55 19.46 0.14 14.62
C THR A 55 19.53 -1.28 15.19
N GLN A 56 18.68 -2.20 14.71
CA GLN A 56 18.65 -3.61 15.14
C GLN A 56 18.80 -4.56 13.93
N PRO A 57 20.05 -4.91 13.56
CA PRO A 57 20.38 -5.79 12.42
C PRO A 57 19.78 -7.19 12.49
N LEU A 58 19.57 -7.67 13.73
CA LEU A 58 19.27 -9.06 14.03
C LEU A 58 17.79 -9.41 13.87
N LEU A 59 16.92 -8.42 13.70
CA LEU A 59 15.49 -8.60 13.50
C LEU A 59 15.10 -8.36 12.04
N PRO A 60 14.27 -9.22 11.44
CA PRO A 60 13.80 -9.04 10.07
C PRO A 60 12.92 -7.80 9.97
N ASN A 61 13.25 -6.88 9.06
CA ASN A 61 12.40 -5.72 8.78
C ASN A 61 11.31 -6.10 7.80
N THR A 62 10.05 -5.93 8.20
CA THR A 62 8.90 -6.29 7.38
C THR A 62 8.15 -5.05 6.91
N TYR A 63 7.98 -4.96 5.59
CA TYR A 63 7.25 -3.89 4.91
C TYR A 63 6.00 -4.43 4.23
N ILE A 64 4.89 -3.69 4.35
CA ILE A 64 3.66 -3.93 3.61
C ILE A 64 3.49 -2.79 2.61
N LEU A 65 3.41 -3.15 1.34
CA LEU A 65 3.07 -2.23 0.25
C LEU A 65 1.61 -2.44 -0.13
N PHE A 66 0.80 -1.39 -0.10
CA PHE A 66 -0.61 -1.47 -0.45
C PHE A 66 -1.07 -0.24 -1.22
N PHE A 67 -2.08 -0.43 -2.07
CA PHE A 67 -2.65 0.62 -2.88
C PHE A 67 -4.00 1.04 -2.29
N TRP A 68 -4.00 2.12 -1.51
CA TRP A 68 -5.21 2.53 -0.78
C TRP A 68 -6.42 2.86 -1.69
N PRO A 69 -6.25 3.38 -2.94
CA PRO A 69 -7.40 3.63 -3.81
C PRO A 69 -8.17 2.36 -4.19
N GLN A 70 -7.50 1.19 -4.27
CA GLN A 70 -8.16 -0.09 -4.55
C GLN A 70 -9.16 -0.47 -3.46
N TYR A 71 -8.83 -0.20 -2.19
CA TYR A 71 -9.74 -0.47 -1.08
C TYR A 71 -10.97 0.44 -1.10
N LEU A 72 -10.79 1.72 -1.47
CA LEU A 72 -11.91 2.62 -1.67
C LEU A 72 -12.79 2.20 -2.84
N GLN A 73 -12.21 1.66 -3.91
CA GLN A 73 -12.98 1.15 -5.03
C GLN A 73 -13.89 -0.01 -4.60
N TYR A 74 -13.36 -0.97 -3.84
CA TYR A 74 -14.16 -2.07 -3.31
C TYR A 74 -15.26 -1.59 -2.37
N LEU A 75 -14.98 -0.57 -1.54
CA LEU A 75 -15.99 0.07 -0.70
C LEU A 75 -17.11 0.72 -1.56
N GLY A 76 -16.73 1.42 -2.62
CA GLY A 76 -17.66 2.02 -3.58
C GLY A 76 -18.55 0.99 -4.27
N PHE A 77 -18.01 -0.15 -4.68
CA PHE A 77 -18.80 -1.25 -5.24
C PHE A 77 -19.77 -1.86 -4.21
N GLY A 78 -19.36 -1.93 -2.94
CA GLY A 78 -20.25 -2.32 -1.85
C GLY A 78 -21.47 -1.40 -1.74
N PHE A 79 -21.26 -0.09 -1.71
CA PHE A 79 -22.36 0.89 -1.70
C PHE A 79 -23.25 0.78 -2.93
N TYR A 80 -22.65 0.64 -4.12
CA TYR A 80 -23.40 0.47 -5.36
C TYR A 80 -24.33 -0.75 -5.31
N LEU A 81 -23.82 -1.90 -4.84
CA LEU A 81 -24.63 -3.11 -4.69
C LEU A 81 -25.78 -2.92 -3.70
N ILE A 82 -25.52 -2.27 -2.56
CA ILE A 82 -26.55 -1.98 -1.56
C ILE A 82 -27.67 -1.13 -2.17
N ILE A 83 -27.31 -0.04 -2.87
CA ILE A 83 -28.29 0.84 -3.54
C ILE A 83 -29.11 0.07 -4.58
N LEU A 84 -28.46 -0.77 -5.39
CA LEU A 84 -29.13 -1.60 -6.38
C LEU A 84 -30.15 -2.55 -5.74
N LEU A 85 -29.80 -3.22 -4.65
CA LEU A 85 -30.70 -4.12 -3.92
C LEU A 85 -31.91 -3.37 -3.33
N PHE A 86 -31.70 -2.18 -2.77
CA PHE A 86 -32.79 -1.34 -2.29
C PHE A 86 -33.73 -0.91 -3.42
N TRP A 87 -33.17 -0.51 -4.57
CA TRP A 87 -33.95 -0.11 -5.74
C TRP A 87 -34.79 -1.27 -6.29
N LEU A 88 -34.19 -2.45 -6.45
CA LEU A 88 -34.89 -3.67 -6.90
C LEU A 88 -36.03 -4.04 -5.94
N ARG A 89 -35.79 -3.97 -4.62
CA ARG A 89 -36.82 -4.23 -3.60
C ARG A 89 -37.95 -3.21 -3.65
N ALA A 90 -37.67 -1.93 -3.89
CA ALA A 90 -38.68 -0.90 -4.02
C ALA A 90 -39.53 -1.09 -5.28
N LYS A 91 -38.91 -1.48 -6.39
CA LYS A 91 -39.61 -1.78 -7.65
C LYS A 91 -40.53 -3.00 -7.52
N SER A 92 -40.10 -4.07 -6.84
CA SER A 92 -40.89 -5.29 -6.64
C SER A 92 -42.16 -5.09 -5.79
N ARG A 93 -42.28 -3.97 -5.07
CA ARG A 93 -43.43 -3.64 -4.21
C ARG A 93 -44.48 -2.77 -4.92
N LYS A 94 -44.18 -2.29 -6.12
CA LYS A 94 -45.13 -1.60 -7.01
C LYS A 94 -45.64 -2.59 -8.04
#